data_AF-A0A930R4T5-F1
#
_entry.id   AF-A0A930R4T5-F1
#
_cell.length_a   1.000
_cell.length_b   1.000
_cell.length_c   1.000
_cell.angle_alpha   90.00
_cell.angle_beta   90.00
_cell.angle_gamma   90.00
#
_symmetry.space_group_name_H-M   'P 1'
#
loop_
_entity.id
_entity.type
_entity.pdbx_description
1 polymer ?
#
loop_
_entity_poly.entity_id
_entity_poly.type
_entity_poly.pdbx_seq_one_letter_code
_entity_poly.pdbx_strand_id
1 'polypeptide(L)' 'AGRLPRPQMVVCGEVGLSGEVRAVSQAEQRIIEAQRLGFHAAVLPMKNYRQLKGKFTGMELFGAETIGDALKCAMPKNI' A
#
# COMPACT_ATOMS: atom_id res chain seq x y z
N ALA A 1 -3.18 -2.07 -20.53
CA ALA A 1 -1.74 -1.85 -20.30
C ALA A 1 -1.47 -0.35 -20.44
N GLY A 2 -0.48 0.22 -19.74
CA GLY A 2 -0.14 1.66 -19.84
C GLY A 2 -0.72 2.59 -18.75
N ARG A 3 -1.19 2.04 -17.61
CA ARG A 3 -1.58 2.88 -16.46
C ARG A 3 -0.33 3.26 -15.66
N LEU A 4 -0.26 4.49 -15.17
CA LEU A 4 0.81 4.92 -14.29
C LEU A 4 0.45 4.62 -12.81
N PRO A 5 1.43 4.32 -11.96
CA PRO A 5 1.22 4.33 -10.53
C PRO A 5 0.84 5.74 -10.03
N ARG A 6 0.07 5.80 -8.94
CA ARG A 6 -0.17 7.07 -8.23
C ARG A 6 1.17 7.70 -7.84
N PRO A 7 1.37 9.01 -8.06
CA PRO A 7 2.57 9.69 -7.61
C PRO A 7 2.65 9.68 -6.08
N GLN A 8 3.87 9.69 -5.53
CA GLN A 8 4.12 9.79 -4.08
C GLN A 8 3.41 8.70 -3.26
N MET A 9 3.29 7.51 -3.83
CA MET A 9 2.79 6.31 -3.17
C MET A 9 3.91 5.29 -2.94
N VAL A 10 3.90 4.65 -1.76
CA VAL A 10 4.67 3.44 -1.50
C VAL A 10 3.77 2.19 -1.58
N VAL A 11 4.35 1.06 -1.96
CA VAL A 11 3.64 -0.23 -1.98
C VAL A 11 4.50 -1.25 -1.25
N CYS A 12 3.91 -1.98 -0.30
CA CYS A 12 4.59 -3.03 0.44
C CYS A 12 3.72 -4.27 0.53
N GLY A 13 4.34 -5.45 0.48
CA GLY A 13 3.65 -6.73 0.58
C GLY A 13 4.49 -7.86 -0.01
N GLU A 14 4.23 -9.07 0.48
CA GLU A 14 4.68 -10.29 -0.19
C GLU A 14 3.54 -10.83 -1.05
N VAL A 15 3.86 -11.36 -2.23
CA VAL A 15 2.86 -11.90 -3.16
C VAL A 15 3.05 -13.40 -3.27
N GLY A 16 2.00 -14.17 -2.98
CA GLY A 16 1.99 -15.61 -3.23
C GLY A 16 1.65 -15.95 -4.67
N LEU A 17 1.92 -17.20 -5.07
CA LEU A 17 1.68 -17.68 -6.43
C LEU A 17 0.20 -17.64 -6.84
N SER A 18 -0.73 -17.77 -5.88
CA SER A 18 -2.17 -17.59 -6.12
C SER A 18 -2.60 -16.13 -6.20
N GLY A 19 -1.67 -15.18 -6.08
CA GLY A 19 -1.94 -13.76 -6.15
C GLY A 19 -2.43 -13.14 -4.84
N GLU A 20 -2.39 -13.86 -3.72
CA GLU A 20 -2.69 -13.30 -2.40
C GLU A 20 -1.57 -12.36 -1.94
N VAL A 21 -1.95 -11.28 -1.25
CA VAL A 21 -1.00 -10.31 -0.67
C VAL A 21 -0.86 -10.58 0.82
N ARG A 22 0.35 -10.91 1.24
CA ARG A 22 0.69 -11.36 2.59
C ARG A 22 1.36 -10.25 3.39
N ALA A 23 1.13 -10.30 4.70
CA ALA A 23 1.63 -9.31 5.64
C ALA A 23 3.16 -9.28 5.68
N VAL A 24 3.72 -8.07 5.81
CA VAL A 24 5.16 -7.86 6.00
C VAL A 24 5.45 -7.43 7.43
N SER A 25 6.68 -7.71 7.87
CA SER A 25 7.21 -7.21 9.13
C SER A 25 7.49 -5.70 9.05
N GLN A 26 7.46 -5.05 10.22
CA GLN A 26 7.84 -3.64 10.39
C GLN A 26 7.07 -2.67 9.48
N ALA A 27 5.81 -2.99 9.12
CA ALA A 27 5.00 -2.13 8.26
C ALA A 27 4.85 -0.71 8.82
N GLU A 28 4.68 -0.56 10.15
CA GLU A 28 4.57 0.74 10.82
C GLU A 28 5.81 1.62 10.58
N GLN A 29 7.00 1.06 10.80
CA GLN A 29 8.28 1.78 10.58
C GLN A 29 8.48 2.19 9.13
N ARG A 30 8.07 1.34 8.17
CA ARG A 30 8.12 1.66 6.73
C ARG A 30 7.21 2.84 6.39
N ILE A 31 6.02 2.90 6.97
CA ILE A 31 5.10 4.03 6.75
C ILE A 31 5.64 5.32 7.38
N ILE A 32 6.20 5.26 8.60
CA ILE A 32 6.83 6.42 9.25
C ILE A 32 7.94 7.01 8.34
N GLU A 33 8.79 6.14 7.81
CA GLU A 33 9.89 6.57 6.94
C GLU A 33 9.38 7.11 5.59
N ALA A 34 8.38 6.45 4.99
CA ALA A 34 7.75 6.94 3.77
C ALA A 34 7.16 8.35 3.95
N GLN A 35 6.46 8.60 5.07
CA GLN A 35 5.92 9.91 5.39
C GLN A 35 7.04 10.95 5.58
N ARG A 36 8.15 10.59 6.23
CA ARG A 36 9.33 11.47 6.40
C ARG A 36 9.96 11.87 5.06
N LEU A 37 9.93 10.97 4.08
CA LEU A 37 10.46 11.20 2.73
C LEU A 37 9.46 11.94 1.81
N GLY A 38 8.27 12.30 2.30
CA GLY A 38 7.27 13.06 1.56
C GLY A 38 6.32 12.21 0.70
N PHE A 39 6.19 10.91 0.99
CA PHE A 39 5.10 10.10 0.44
C PHE A 39 3.81 10.37 1.22
N HIS A 40 2.68 10.35 0.53
CA HIS A 40 1.37 10.67 1.10
C HIS A 40 0.38 9.50 1.04
N ALA A 41 0.75 8.39 0.41
CA ALA A 41 -0.10 7.22 0.27
C ALA A 41 0.69 5.91 0.37
N ALA A 42 0.05 4.87 0.91
CA ALA A 42 0.61 3.52 0.94
C ALA A 42 -0.41 2.44 0.62
N VAL A 43 -0.03 1.48 -0.22
CA VAL A 43 -0.72 0.18 -0.33
C VAL A 43 -0.02 -0.82 0.58
N LEU A 44 -0.81 -1.43 1.47
CA LEU A 44 -0.37 -2.41 2.45
C LEU A 44 -1.14 -3.73 2.28
N PRO A 45 -0.56 -4.86 2.72
CA PRO A 45 -1.33 -6.08 2.89
C PRO A 45 -2.50 -5.82 3.83
N MET A 46 -3.66 -6.41 3.55
CA MET A 46 -4.89 -6.15 4.32
C MET A 46 -4.70 -6.37 5.83
N LYS A 47 -3.89 -7.35 6.23
CA LYS A 47 -3.55 -7.60 7.63
C LYS A 47 -2.76 -6.44 8.26
N ASN A 48 -1.77 -5.87 7.58
CA ASN A 48 -1.04 -4.70 8.08
C ASN A 48 -1.93 -3.45 8.07
N TYR A 49 -2.73 -3.24 7.02
CA TYR A 49 -3.67 -2.13 6.96
C TYR A 49 -4.63 -2.13 8.16
N ARG A 50 -5.27 -3.27 8.48
CA ARG A 50 -6.17 -3.37 9.64
C ARG A 50 -5.48 -3.05 10.97
N GLN A 51 -4.20 -3.38 11.11
CA GLN A 51 -3.40 -3.09 12.32
C GLN A 51 -3.01 -1.60 12.43
N LEU A 52 -2.88 -0.91 11.30
CA LEU A 52 -2.35 0.45 11.22
C LEU A 52 -3.41 1.51 10.89
N LYS A 53 -4.64 1.09 10.58
CA LYS A 53 -5.74 1.98 10.24
C LYS A 53 -5.97 3.01 11.35
N GLY A 54 -5.94 4.29 10.99
CA GLY A 54 -6.16 5.40 11.91
C GLY A 54 -4.93 5.82 12.74
N LYS A 55 -3.77 5.17 12.59
CA LYS A 55 -2.54 5.54 13.31
C LYS A 55 -1.78 6.72 12.69
N PHE A 56 -2.04 7.05 11.44
CA PHE A 56 -1.25 8.02 10.67
C PHE A 56 -2.11 9.19 10.21
N THR A 57 -1.64 10.40 10.49
CA THR A 57 -2.24 11.65 10.01
C THR A 57 -1.47 12.12 8.78
N GLY A 58 -2.18 12.43 7.68
CA GLY A 58 -1.57 12.90 6.44
C GLY A 58 -1.01 11.80 5.52
N MET A 59 -1.23 10.53 5.87
CA MET A 59 -0.87 9.37 5.06
C MET A 59 -2.12 8.55 4.73
N GLU A 60 -2.48 8.45 3.45
CA GLU A 60 -3.62 7.64 3.00
C GLU A 60 -3.21 6.17 2.90
N LEU A 61 -3.87 5.29 3.68
CA LEU A 61 -3.58 3.87 3.70
C LEU A 61 -4.63 3.07 2.94
N PHE A 62 -4.18 2.20 2.03
CA PHE A 62 -4.99 1.26 1.27
C PHE A 62 -4.64 -0.18 1.69
N GLY A 63 -5.64 -1.02 1.88
CA GLY A 63 -5.47 -2.44 2.16
C GLY A 63 -5.74 -3.30 0.92
N ALA A 64 -4.86 -4.26 0.63
CA ALA A 64 -5.02 -5.22 -0.47
C ALA A 64 -5.04 -6.67 0.05
N GLU A 65 -6.01 -7.47 -0.41
CA GLU A 65 -6.05 -8.91 -0.15
C GLU A 65 -5.40 -9.70 -1.29
N THR A 66 -5.49 -9.18 -2.52
CA THR A 66 -4.88 -9.76 -3.72
C THR A 66 -4.03 -8.76 -4.51
N ILE A 67 -3.18 -9.26 -5.41
CA ILE A 67 -2.40 -8.42 -6.33
C ILE A 67 -3.32 -7.59 -7.24
N GLY A 68 -4.50 -8.11 -7.57
CA GLY A 68 -5.52 -7.38 -8.31
C GLY A 68 -6.03 -6.15 -7.56
N ASP A 69 -6.21 -6.25 -6.24
CA ASP A 69 -6.61 -5.12 -5.39
C ASP A 69 -5.48 -4.11 -5.28
N ALA A 70 -4.25 -4.57 -5.05
CA ALA A 70 -3.07 -3.71 -4.98
C ALA A 70 -2.90 -2.90 -6.27
N LEU A 71 -3.05 -3.52 -7.44
CA LEU A 71 -3.00 -2.84 -8.74
C LEU A 71 -4.15 -1.86 -8.94
N LYS A 72 -5.37 -2.15 -8.44
CA LYS A 72 -6.50 -1.19 -8.51
C LYS A 72 -6.24 0.04 -7.65
N CYS A 73 -5.68 -0.13 -6.45
CA CYS A 73 -5.33 0.96 -5.56
C CYS A 73 -4.17 1.79 -6.12
N ALA A 74 -3.09 1.13 -6.52
CA ALA A 74 -1.86 1.78 -6.95
C ALA A 74 -1.94 2.37 -8.37
N MET A 75 -2.73 1.79 -9.27
CA MET A 75 -2.81 2.20 -10.69
C MET A 75 -4.27 2.41 -11.12
N PRO A 76 -4.94 3.47 -10.63
CA PRO A 76 -6.31 3.77 -11.00
C PRO A 76 -6.45 4.10 -12.50
N LYS A 77 -7.67 3.99 -13.02
CA LYS A 77 -7.94 4.13 -14.46
C LYS A 77 -7.88 5.58 -14.97
N ASN A 78 -8.01 6.56 -14.09
CA ASN A 78 -8.16 7.99 -14.45
C ASN A 78 -7.16 8.85 -13.65
N ILE A 79 -5.87 8.81 -14.01
CA ILE A 79 -4.89 9.85 -13.60
C ILE A 79 -4.64 10.70 -14.84
#